data_AF-A0A2E5C5Z1-F1
#
_entry.id   AF-A0A2E5C5Z1-F1
#
_cell.length_a   1.000
_cell.length_b   1.000
_cell.length_c   1.000
_cell.angle_alpha   90.00
_cell.angle_beta   90.00
_cell.angle_gamma   90.00
#
_symmetry.space_group_name_H-M   'P 1'
#
loop_
_entity.id
_entity.type
_entity.pdbx_description
1 polymer ?
#
loop_
_entity_poly.entity_id
_entity_poly.type
_entity_poly.pdbx_seq_one_letter_code
_entity_poly.pdbx_strand_id
1 'polypeptide(L)'
;MSLLLTTLLTFAVVLVALLVFVRFGTPYYLLKKENLETLLTLMVEGRATDSDWQVFLGVPIRHNERLEMIRQQCVDIDQREYVGGTGFLLTRQGIDEVKQLLDELKGEQ
;
A
#
# COMPACT_ATOMS: atom_id res chain seq x y z
N MET A 1 15.10 -33.94 -32.52
CA MET A 1 15.24 -32.47 -32.37
C MET A 1 13.94 -31.78 -31.95
N SER A 2 12.76 -32.24 -32.40
CA SER A 2 11.47 -31.61 -32.08
C SER A 2 11.07 -31.69 -30.59
N LEU A 3 11.26 -32.85 -29.93
CA LEU A 3 10.86 -33.03 -28.53
C LEU A 3 11.66 -32.16 -27.55
N LEU A 4 12.96 -32.00 -27.78
CA LEU A 4 13.82 -31.13 -26.96
C LEU A 4 13.41 -29.66 -27.12
N LEU A 5 13.10 -29.24 -28.35
CA LEU A 5 12.68 -27.87 -28.63
C LEU A 5 11.30 -27.56 -28.02
N THR A 6 10.33 -28.48 -28.14
CA THR A 6 9.00 -28.29 -27.54
C THR A 6 9.07 -28.29 -26.02
N THR A 7 9.92 -29.12 -25.42
CA THR A 7 10.10 -29.18 -23.95
C THR A 7 10.76 -27.90 -23.41
N LEU A 8 11.75 -27.37 -24.12
CA LEU A 8 12.39 -26.11 -23.76
C LEU A 8 11.41 -24.93 -23.85
N LEU A 9 10.57 -24.93 -24.89
CA LEU A 9 9.59 -23.86 -25.11
C LEU A 9 8.50 -23.84 -24.03
N THR A 10 7.93 -25.00 -23.68
CA THR A 10 6.95 -25.06 -22.58
C THR A 10 7.57 -24.67 -21.26
N PHE A 11 8.79 -25.09 -20.98
CA PHE A 11 9.49 -24.68 -19.76
C PHE A 11 9.72 -23.16 -19.72
N ALA A 12 10.10 -22.54 -20.84
CA ALA A 12 10.26 -21.09 -20.94
C ALA A 12 8.94 -20.35 -20.72
N VAL A 13 7.84 -20.82 -21.31
CA VAL A 13 6.50 -20.22 -21.12
C VAL A 13 6.06 -20.32 -19.66
N VAL A 14 6.24 -21.48 -19.02
CA VAL A 14 5.93 -21.66 -17.59
C VAL A 14 6.80 -20.76 -16.73
N LEU A 15 8.10 -20.62 -17.04
CA LEU A 15 9.00 -19.70 -16.33
C LEU A 15 8.56 -18.25 -16.46
N VAL A 16 8.19 -17.80 -17.66
CA VAL A 16 7.69 -16.44 -17.88
C VAL A 16 6.39 -16.21 -17.13
N ALA A 17 5.46 -17.18 -17.16
CA ALA A 17 4.23 -17.10 -16.38
C ALA A 17 4.53 -17.00 -14.88
N LEU A 18 5.42 -17.84 -14.35
CA LEU A 18 5.85 -17.78 -12.95
C LEU A 18 6.54 -16.46 -12.62
N LEU A 19 7.38 -15.91 -13.50
CA LEU A 19 8.01 -14.62 -13.29
C LEU A 19 7.00 -13.47 -13.28
N VAL A 20 5.99 -13.51 -14.14
CA VAL A 20 4.87 -12.56 -14.10
C VAL A 20 4.12 -12.72 -12.79
N PHE A 21 3.77 -13.94 -12.37
CA PHE A 21 3.11 -14.18 -11.10
C PHE A 21 3.94 -13.76 -9.90
N VAL A 22 5.25 -13.96 -9.87
CA VAL A 22 6.15 -13.48 -8.79
C VAL A 22 6.27 -11.96 -8.81
N ARG A 23 6.36 -11.35 -10.00
CA ARG A 23 6.40 -9.89 -10.16
C ARG A 23 5.09 -9.21 -9.77
N PHE A 24 3.97 -9.91 -9.90
CA PHE A 24 2.65 -9.52 -9.41
C PHE A 24 2.35 -10.06 -8.00
N GLY A 25 3.17 -10.96 -7.47
CA GLY A 25 2.84 -11.86 -6.36
C GLY A 25 3.82 -11.73 -5.22
N THR A 26 3.59 -10.69 -4.43
CA THR A 26 3.10 -10.87 -3.06
C THR A 26 2.52 -9.51 -2.68
N PRO A 27 1.24 -9.39 -2.29
CA PRO A 27 0.81 -8.23 -1.55
C PRO A 27 1.55 -8.34 -0.23
N TYR A 28 2.78 -7.83 -0.19
CA TYR A 28 3.57 -7.62 1.00
C TYR A 28 2.90 -6.49 1.78
N TYR A 29 1.62 -6.69 2.11
CA TYR A 29 0.81 -5.94 3.07
C TYR A 29 1.32 -6.25 4.49
N LEU A 30 2.62 -6.52 4.64
CA LEU A 30 3.27 -6.40 5.93
C LEU A 30 3.51 -4.92 6.12
N LEU A 31 2.77 -4.37 7.07
CA LEU A 31 2.81 -3.03 7.64
C LEU A 31 4.22 -2.69 8.16
N LYS A 32 5.19 -2.61 7.25
CA LYS A 32 6.52 -2.03 7.46
C LYS A 32 6.43 -0.52 7.27
N LYS A 33 7.32 0.21 7.93
CA LYS A 33 7.43 1.68 7.85
C LYS A 33 7.38 2.18 6.40
N GLU A 34 8.13 1.54 5.50
CA GLU A 34 8.22 1.86 4.07
C GLU A 34 6.86 1.79 3.34
N ASN A 35 6.05 0.78 3.65
CA ASN A 35 4.73 0.59 3.05
C ASN A 35 3.74 1.63 3.57
N LEU A 36 3.83 1.99 4.85
CA LEU A 36 3.03 3.07 5.42
C LEU A 36 3.39 4.42 4.80
N GLU A 37 4.68 4.75 4.72
CA GLU A 37 5.14 5.98 4.04
C GLU A 37 4.64 6.06 2.60
N THR A 38 4.68 4.93 1.89
CA THR A 38 4.18 4.86 0.51
C THR A 38 2.68 5.10 0.46
N LEU A 39 1.88 4.44 1.31
CA LEU A 39 0.43 4.61 1.36
C LEU A 39 0.04 6.06 1.69
N LEU A 40 0.64 6.65 2.73
CA LEU A 40 0.36 8.04 3.10
C LEU A 40 0.80 9.02 2.01
N THR A 41 1.91 8.74 1.31
CA THR A 41 2.32 9.54 0.14
C THR A 41 1.28 9.46 -0.98
N LEU A 42 0.80 8.26 -1.32
CA LEU A 42 -0.26 8.08 -2.31
C LEU A 42 -1.55 8.77 -1.89
N MET A 43 -1.86 8.80 -0.59
CA MET A 43 -3.00 9.50 -0.03
C MET A 43 -2.91 11.01 -0.30
N VAL A 44 -1.76 11.61 0.03
CA VAL A 44 -1.48 13.04 -0.19
C VAL A 44 -1.42 13.40 -1.68
N GLU A 45 -1.02 12.48 -2.54
CA GLU A 45 -1.02 12.66 -3.99
C GLU A 45 -2.40 12.47 -4.64
N GLY A 46 -3.42 12.04 -3.88
CA GLY A 46 -4.75 11.71 -4.42
C GLY A 46 -4.73 10.48 -5.35
N ARG A 47 -3.79 9.57 -5.12
CA ARG A 47 -3.58 8.33 -5.89
C ARG A 47 -3.89 7.06 -5.07
N ALA A 48 -4.16 7.21 -3.78
CA ALA A 48 -4.59 6.10 -2.94
C ALA A 48 -5.95 5.56 -3.42
N THR A 49 -6.08 4.24 -3.45
CA THR A 49 -7.37 3.60 -3.73
C THR A 49 -8.16 3.49 -2.43
N ASP A 50 -9.48 3.59 -2.54
CA ASP A 50 -10.38 3.43 -1.40
C ASP A 50 -10.19 2.07 -0.72
N SER A 51 -10.05 1.01 -1.51
CA SER A 51 -9.81 -0.34 -1.00
C SER A 51 -8.52 -0.42 -0.19
N ASP A 52 -7.42 0.13 -0.70
CA ASP A 52 -6.12 0.06 0.01
C ASP A 52 -6.17 0.87 1.31
N TRP A 53 -6.85 2.02 1.30
CA TRP A 53 -7.04 2.85 2.47
C TRP A 53 -7.87 2.15 3.56
N GLN A 54 -9.03 1.61 3.19
CA GLN A 54 -9.92 0.93 4.14
C GLN A 54 -9.28 -0.33 4.73
N VAL A 55 -8.54 -1.11 3.93
CA VAL A 55 -7.80 -2.27 4.44
C VAL A 55 -6.72 -1.85 5.43
N PHE A 56 -5.98 -0.77 5.16
CA PHE A 56 -4.96 -0.26 6.07
C PHE A 56 -5.57 0.15 7.42
N LEU A 57 -6.66 0.91 7.40
CA LEU A 57 -7.37 1.33 8.62
C LEU A 57 -7.87 0.12 9.43
N GLY A 58 -8.30 -0.95 8.77
CA GLY A 58 -8.86 -2.14 9.40
C GLY A 58 -7.84 -3.13 10.01
N VAL A 59 -6.53 -2.99 9.72
CA VAL A 59 -5.52 -3.96 10.16
C VAL A 59 -4.57 -3.36 11.21
N PRO A 60 -4.60 -3.85 12.47
CA PRO A 60 -3.75 -3.32 13.54
C PRO A 60 -2.27 -3.74 13.39
N ILE A 61 -1.36 -2.82 13.72
CA ILE A 61 0.09 -2.96 13.61
C ILE A 61 0.70 -3.36 14.96
N ARG A 62 0.55 -4.63 15.35
CA ARG A 62 0.94 -5.10 16.70
C ARG A 62 2.45 -5.09 16.97
N HIS A 63 3.28 -5.16 15.94
CA HIS A 63 4.74 -5.26 16.08
C HIS A 63 5.43 -3.90 16.25
N ASN A 64 4.71 -2.78 16.12
CA ASN A 64 5.28 -1.45 16.28
C ASN A 64 4.22 -0.46 16.81
N GLU A 65 4.33 -0.13 18.09
CA GLU A 65 3.39 0.77 18.77
C GLU A 65 3.32 2.16 18.12
N ARG A 66 4.43 2.68 17.60
CA ARG A 66 4.44 4.00 16.93
C ARG A 66 3.67 3.99 15.62
N LEU A 67 3.89 2.98 14.79
CA LEU A 67 3.12 2.83 13.55
C LEU A 67 1.63 2.61 13.84
N GLU A 68 1.30 1.89 14.91
CA GLU A 68 -0.08 1.71 15.36
C GLU A 68 -0.72 3.03 15.82
N MET A 69 0.02 3.90 16.53
CA MET A 69 -0.45 5.24 16.89
C MET A 69 -0.76 6.08 15.64
N ILE A 70 0.12 6.05 14.62
CA ILE A 70 -0.11 6.76 13.35
C ILE A 70 -1.34 6.18 12.63
N ARG A 71 -1.49 4.85 12.60
CA ARG A 71 -2.70 4.21 12.05
C ARG A 71 -3.96 4.67 12.78
N GLN A 72 -3.92 4.73 14.10
CA GLN A 72 -5.08 5.17 14.89
C GLN A 72 -5.44 6.63 14.60
N GLN A 73 -4.45 7.52 14.48
CA GLN A 73 -4.69 8.90 14.05
C GLN A 73 -5.29 8.97 12.64
N CYS A 74 -4.83 8.12 11.72
CA CYS A 74 -5.41 8.01 10.38
C CYS A 74 -6.88 7.55 10.42
N VAL A 75 -7.25 6.63 11.33
CA VAL A 75 -8.65 6.24 11.55
C VAL A 75 -9.48 7.43 12.02
N ASP A 76 -8.95 8.20 12.96
CA ASP A 76 -9.66 9.35 13.50
C ASP A 76 -9.86 10.45 12.43
N ILE A 77 -8.86 10.65 11.55
CA ILE A 77 -8.96 11.54 10.39
C ILE A 77 -10.02 11.03 9.41
N ASP A 78 -9.99 9.74 9.07
CA ASP A 78 -10.96 9.11 8.15
C ASP A 78 -12.40 9.33 8.63
N GLN A 79 -12.67 9.11 9.91
CA GLN A 79 -14.02 9.31 10.47
C GLN A 79 -14.54 10.75 10.32
N ARG A 80 -13.67 11.75 10.31
CA ARG A 80 -14.05 13.17 10.21
C ARG A 80 -14.06 13.70 8.79
N GLU A 81 -13.08 13.26 7.99
CA GLU A 81 -12.71 13.92 6.75
C GLU A 81 -12.92 13.04 5.51
N TYR A 82 -13.42 11.82 5.65
CA TYR A 82 -13.67 10.94 4.51
C TYR A 82 -14.79 11.46 3.60
N VAL A 83 -14.45 11.65 2.33
CA VAL A 83 -15.37 12.08 1.26
C VAL A 83 -15.55 11.00 0.18
N GLY A 84 -14.66 9.99 0.15
CA GLY A 84 -14.69 8.89 -0.80
C GLY A 84 -14.52 9.29 -2.27
N GLY A 85 -14.70 8.33 -3.18
CA GLY A 85 -14.69 8.56 -4.63
C GLY A 85 -13.34 8.31 -5.31
N THR A 86 -13.15 8.89 -6.51
CA THR A 86 -11.93 8.72 -7.31
C THR A 86 -11.02 9.93 -7.14
N GLY A 87 -9.81 9.73 -6.60
CA GLY A 87 -8.82 10.78 -6.39
C GLY A 87 -8.51 10.97 -4.91
N PHE A 88 -8.81 12.16 -4.38
CA PHE A 88 -8.66 12.44 -2.95
C PHE A 88 -9.82 11.82 -2.16
N LEU A 89 -9.52 10.84 -1.31
CA LEU A 89 -10.53 10.17 -0.47
C LEU A 89 -10.88 10.97 0.79
N LEU A 90 -10.05 11.95 1.16
CA LEU A 90 -10.26 12.85 2.29
C LEU A 90 -10.49 14.29 1.81
N THR A 91 -11.08 15.13 2.66
CA THR A 91 -11.10 16.58 2.46
C THR A 91 -9.67 17.14 2.39
N ARG A 92 -9.52 18.37 1.92
CA ARG A 92 -8.21 19.07 1.95
C ARG A 92 -7.62 19.12 3.36
N GLN A 93 -8.46 19.33 4.37
CA GLN A 93 -8.02 19.35 5.76
C GLN A 93 -7.49 17.98 6.18
N GLY A 94 -8.21 16.90 5.89
CA GLY A 94 -7.74 15.55 6.17
C GLY A 94 -6.45 15.19 5.44
N ILE A 95 -6.26 15.65 4.20
CA ILE A 95 -5.02 15.48 3.46
C ILE A 95 -3.85 16.23 4.12
N ASP A 96 -4.08 17.47 4.59
CA ASP A 96 -3.04 18.24 5.30
C ASP A 96 -2.67 17.58 6.64
N GLU A 97 -3.64 17.02 7.37
CA GLU A 97 -3.40 16.24 8.60
C GLU A 97 -2.57 14.97 8.30
N VAL A 98 -2.95 14.20 7.27
CA VAL A 98 -2.18 13.00 6.85
C VAL A 98 -0.76 13.37 6.40
N LYS A 99 -0.60 14.52 5.74
CA LYS A 99 0.73 15.01 5.34
C LYS A 99 1.63 15.29 6.53
N GLN A 100 1.10 15.86 7.62
CA GLN A 100 1.86 16.07 8.85
C GLN A 100 2.34 14.74 9.44
N LEU A 101 1.49 13.72 9.46
CA LEU A 101 1.85 12.38 9.92
C LEU A 101 2.94 11.73 9.04
N LEU A 102 2.86 11.94 7.73
CA LEU A 102 3.89 11.48 6.79
C LEU A 102 5.24 12.16 7.02
N ASP A 103 5.24 13.47 7.26
CA ASP A 103 6.45 14.23 7.55
C ASP A 103 7.07 13.79 8.88
N GLU A 104 6.25 13.53 9.91
CA GLU A 104 6.69 12.97 11.20
C GLU A 104 7.28 11.55 11.06
N LEU A 105 6.74 10.75 10.15
CA LEU A 105 7.24 9.40 9.87
C LEU A 105 8.60 9.44 9.16
N LYS A 106 8.78 10.36 8.21
CA LYS A 106 10.02 10.57 7.45
C LYS A 106 11.13 11.28 8.25
N GLY A 107 10.76 12.18 9.16
CA GLY A 107 11.70 12.93 10.00
C GLY A 107 12.44 12.07 11.03
N GLU A 108 12.01 10.84 11.27
CA GLU A 108 12.70 9.86 12.11
C GLU A 108 13.61 8.91 11.31
N GLN A 109 14.38 9.42 10.35
CA GLN A 109 15.46 8.67 9.68
C GLN A 109 16.83 9.08 10.21
#